data_AF-A0A357HC61-F1
#
_entry.id   AF-A0A357HC61-F1
#
_cell.length_a   1.000
_cell.length_b   1.000
_cell.length_c   1.000
_cell.angle_alpha   90.00
_cell.angle_beta   90.00
_cell.angle_gamma   90.00
#
_symmetry.space_group_name_H-M   'P 1'
#
loop_
_entity.id
_entity.type
_entity.pdbx_description
1 polymer ?
#
loop_
_entity_poly.entity_id
_entity_poly.type
_entity_poly.pdbx_seq_one_letter_code
_entity_poly.pdbx_strand_id
1 'polypeptide(L)'
;MAESSAIKPDVGLFNIVPGALFSPLSRKYKAVYAYALITLYRCLKLDGSHILKSDYMEMLRADGQDFADLFNIARDKADDNDGEDSPVVTDESDKFAYVVRKLASCGWFQIIKDFKTREELIFLPPYAIKLLEVIRDLVSRDTTYIPLVHQTYSELSLEDKEEDEYMYRSLANAMHNTEQLQLSVTLLHHSIVVYSHRLVGVNSANDALHQHFDDFRSQVSDPIYHPMKTYDSFGLYTRPIVEILSRWLKDERIVAKLASQARLDPANLGLSQSDATDLVIRSLNSVMDVFKRINQSFDQIDRVNSDYTEAVQR
;
A
#
# COMPACT_ATOMS: atom_id res chain seq x y z
N MET A 1 3.11 5.42 -46.23
CA MET A 1 3.07 4.11 -45.55
C MET A 1 3.78 4.29 -44.24
N ALA A 2 3.01 4.32 -43.16
CA ALA A 2 3.48 4.57 -41.81
C ALA A 2 4.06 3.27 -41.25
N GLU A 3 5.32 3.28 -40.84
CA GLU A 3 5.83 2.30 -39.89
C GLU A 3 5.18 2.60 -38.54
N SER A 4 4.33 1.66 -38.12
CA SER A 4 3.74 1.64 -36.80
C SER A 4 4.86 1.45 -35.78
N SER A 5 5.15 2.51 -35.03
CA SER A 5 5.90 2.46 -33.78
C SER A 5 5.14 1.55 -32.82
N ALA A 6 5.46 0.26 -32.83
CA ALA A 6 5.03 -0.68 -31.82
C ALA A 6 5.63 -0.23 -30.48
N ILE A 7 4.76 0.33 -29.63
CA ILE A 7 5.03 0.55 -28.21
C ILE A 7 5.44 -0.81 -27.65
N LYS A 8 6.72 -0.99 -27.31
CA LYS A 8 7.16 -2.16 -26.55
C LYS A 8 6.40 -2.11 -25.23
N PRO A 9 5.63 -3.15 -24.87
CA PRO A 9 5.09 -3.22 -23.52
C PRO A 9 6.28 -3.22 -22.56
N ASP A 10 6.14 -2.52 -21.45
CA ASP A 10 7.13 -2.46 -20.37
C ASP A 10 7.16 -3.84 -19.68
N VAL A 11 7.77 -4.82 -20.36
CA VAL A 11 7.79 -6.22 -19.93
C VAL A 11 8.98 -6.43 -19.00
N GLY A 12 8.67 -6.57 -17.73
CA GLY A 12 9.38 -7.54 -16.90
C GLY A 12 9.40 -7.18 -15.43
N LEU A 13 8.28 -7.34 -14.72
CA LEU A 13 8.27 -7.50 -13.26
C LEU A 13 9.40 -8.45 -12.81
N PHE A 14 9.61 -9.53 -13.57
CA PHE A 14 10.62 -10.55 -13.31
C PHE A 14 12.06 -10.20 -13.74
N ASN A 15 12.29 -9.00 -14.29
CA ASN A 15 13.64 -8.45 -14.42
C ASN A 15 14.15 -7.88 -13.09
N ILE A 16 13.22 -7.52 -12.19
CA ILE A 16 13.52 -6.94 -10.87
C ILE A 16 13.27 -7.97 -9.77
N VAL A 17 12.15 -8.70 -9.87
CA VAL A 17 11.69 -9.69 -8.89
C VAL A 17 12.13 -11.09 -9.34
N PRO A 18 12.86 -11.87 -8.53
CA PRO A 18 13.22 -13.24 -8.87
C PRO A 18 11.99 -14.10 -9.18
N GLY A 19 12.03 -14.91 -10.24
CA GLY A 19 10.91 -15.78 -10.62
C GLY A 19 10.49 -16.77 -9.52
N ALA A 20 11.46 -17.25 -8.73
CA ALA A 20 11.23 -18.17 -7.60
C ALA A 20 10.82 -17.46 -6.29
N LEU A 21 10.67 -16.13 -6.27
CA LEU A 21 10.45 -15.35 -5.04
C LEU A 21 9.23 -15.87 -4.25
N PHE A 22 8.14 -16.17 -4.95
CA PHE A 22 6.88 -16.60 -4.31
C PHE A 22 6.78 -18.11 -4.10
N SER A 23 7.76 -18.91 -4.57
CA SER A 23 7.77 -20.38 -4.45
C SER A 23 7.60 -20.86 -2.99
N PRO A 24 8.21 -20.26 -1.96
CA PRO A 24 7.97 -20.65 -0.57
C PRO A 24 6.54 -20.38 -0.08
N LEU A 25 5.87 -19.35 -0.62
CA LEU A 25 4.53 -18.94 -0.21
C LEU A 25 3.41 -19.71 -0.94
N SER A 26 3.74 -20.50 -1.97
CA SER A 26 2.80 -21.38 -2.66
C SER A 26 2.79 -22.82 -2.12
N ARG A 27 3.75 -23.19 -1.27
CA ARG A 27 3.94 -24.56 -0.76
C ARG A 27 3.00 -24.93 0.38
N LYS A 28 2.99 -26.22 0.72
CA LYS A 28 2.30 -26.78 1.88
C LYS A 28 2.61 -26.06 3.18
N TYR A 29 3.87 -25.71 3.41
CA TYR A 29 4.34 -25.04 4.63
C TYR A 29 4.43 -23.51 4.52
N LYS A 30 3.71 -22.89 3.58
CA LYS A 30 3.68 -21.43 3.34
C LYS A 30 3.49 -20.57 4.58
N ALA A 31 2.75 -21.05 5.59
CA ALA A 31 2.54 -20.32 6.85
C ALA A 31 3.85 -20.10 7.63
N VAL A 32 4.77 -21.07 7.60
CA VAL A 32 6.09 -20.96 8.27
C VAL A 32 6.95 -19.91 7.57
N TYR A 33 6.92 -19.88 6.24
CA TYR A 33 7.61 -18.86 5.44
C TYR A 33 7.02 -17.46 5.64
N ALA A 34 5.68 -17.34 5.65
CA ALA A 34 5.01 -16.09 5.92
C ALA A 34 5.35 -15.55 7.32
N TYR A 35 5.33 -16.41 8.34
CA TYR A 35 5.79 -16.06 9.68
C TYR A 35 7.24 -15.54 9.66
N ALA A 36 8.15 -16.26 9.00
CA ALA A 36 9.55 -15.85 8.92
C ALA A 36 9.76 -14.49 8.22
N LEU A 37 8.97 -14.20 7.18
CA LEU A 37 8.99 -12.91 6.48
C LEU A 37 8.43 -11.77 7.35
N ILE A 38 7.35 -12.01 8.10
CA ILE A 38 6.80 -11.01 9.03
C ILE A 38 7.80 -10.71 10.15
N THR A 39 8.46 -11.72 10.70
CA THR A 39 9.53 -11.55 11.69
C THR A 39 10.70 -10.76 11.10
N LEU A 40 11.08 -11.02 9.84
CA LEU A 40 12.14 -10.27 9.17
C LEU A 40 11.77 -8.78 9.03
N TYR A 41 10.51 -8.47 8.71
CA TYR A 41 10.03 -7.09 8.65
C TYR A 41 10.08 -6.39 10.02
N ARG A 42 9.84 -7.12 11.12
CA ARG A 42 10.00 -6.59 12.49
C ARG A 42 11.46 -6.23 12.76
N CYS A 43 12.41 -7.10 12.44
CA CYS A 43 13.85 -6.79 12.54
C CYS A 43 14.21 -5.55 11.72
N LEU A 44 13.68 -5.44 10.49
CA LEU A 44 13.90 -4.25 9.65
C LEU A 44 13.39 -2.96 10.31
N LYS A 45 12.27 -2.99 11.04
CA LYS A 45 11.75 -1.81 11.76
C LYS A 45 12.54 -1.46 13.01
N LEU A 46 13.16 -2.44 13.67
CA LEU A 46 13.95 -2.24 14.89
C LEU A 46 15.39 -1.80 14.58
N ASP A 47 16.06 -2.54 13.69
CA ASP A 47 17.50 -2.41 13.46
C ASP A 47 17.84 -1.64 12.17
N GLY A 48 16.82 -1.36 11.35
CA GLY A 48 16.95 -0.56 10.13
C GLY A 48 17.92 -1.18 9.13
N SER A 49 19.06 -0.52 8.91
CA SER A 49 20.03 -0.90 7.89
C SER A 49 20.99 -2.02 8.29
N HIS A 50 21.00 -2.46 9.55
CA HIS A 50 21.97 -3.41 10.09
C HIS A 50 21.28 -4.59 10.78
N ILE A 51 20.66 -5.48 9.99
CA ILE A 51 20.01 -6.68 10.53
C ILE A 51 21.05 -7.78 10.69
N LEU A 52 21.42 -8.11 11.94
CA LEU A 52 22.24 -9.28 12.23
C LEU A 52 21.42 -10.56 12.06
N LYS A 53 22.00 -11.55 11.39
CA LYS A 53 21.35 -12.86 11.21
C LYS A 53 21.14 -13.56 12.55
N SER A 54 22.04 -13.38 13.52
CA SER A 54 21.87 -13.92 14.88
C SER A 54 20.56 -13.44 15.51
N ASP A 55 20.30 -12.15 15.42
CA ASP A 55 19.19 -11.47 16.11
C ASP A 55 17.87 -11.84 15.43
N TYR A 56 17.86 -11.89 14.09
CA TYR A 56 16.74 -12.44 13.33
C TYR A 56 16.44 -13.90 13.70
N MET A 57 17.48 -14.74 13.79
CA MET A 57 17.31 -16.15 14.16
C MET A 57 16.87 -16.33 15.63
N GLU A 58 17.29 -15.46 16.53
CA GLU A 58 16.83 -15.44 17.93
C GLU A 58 15.33 -15.09 17.99
N MET A 59 14.91 -14.04 17.29
CA MET A 59 13.51 -13.62 17.23
C MET A 59 12.60 -14.69 16.60
N LEU A 60 13.07 -15.36 15.54
CA LEU A 60 12.35 -16.49 14.94
C LEU A 60 12.13 -17.64 15.93
N ARG A 61 13.13 -17.95 16.76
CA ARG A 61 13.04 -19.06 17.71
C ARG A 61 12.17 -18.72 18.91
N ALA A 62 12.23 -17.48 19.38
CA ALA A 62 11.44 -17.03 20.53
C ALA A 62 9.93 -17.17 20.29
N ASP A 63 9.45 -16.75 19.12
CA ASP A 63 8.02 -16.64 18.81
C ASP A 63 7.50 -17.78 17.89
N GLY A 64 8.39 -18.64 17.39
CA GLY A 64 8.08 -19.55 16.29
C GLY A 64 8.02 -21.04 16.65
N GLN A 65 8.20 -21.41 17.92
CA GLN A 65 8.37 -22.82 18.31
C GLN A 65 7.19 -23.71 17.85
N ASP A 66 5.96 -23.21 17.92
CA ASP A 66 4.77 -23.94 17.42
C ASP A 66 4.84 -24.22 15.91
N PHE A 67 5.33 -23.26 15.13
CA PHE A 67 5.55 -23.45 13.69
C PHE A 67 6.69 -24.44 13.42
N ALA A 68 7.75 -24.40 14.23
CA ALA A 68 8.85 -25.34 14.12
C ALA A 68 8.38 -26.78 14.38
N ASP A 69 7.55 -27.02 15.38
CA ASP A 69 7.08 -28.37 15.73
C ASP A 69 6.26 -29.00 14.60
N LEU A 70 5.42 -28.21 13.93
CA LEU A 70 4.59 -28.64 12.81
C LEU A 70 5.35 -28.75 11.48
N PHE A 71 6.51 -28.09 11.36
CA PHE A 71 7.30 -28.06 10.14
C PHE A 71 8.13 -29.34 9.95
N ASN A 72 8.10 -29.89 8.73
CA ASN A 72 8.89 -31.06 8.36
C ASN A 72 9.70 -30.78 7.09
N ILE A 73 11.03 -30.70 7.24
CA ILE A 73 11.96 -30.35 6.17
C ILE A 73 11.87 -31.34 5.00
N ALA A 74 11.81 -32.64 5.27
CA ALA A 74 11.79 -33.66 4.22
C ALA A 74 10.52 -33.56 3.36
N ARG A 75 9.38 -33.29 3.99
CA ARG A 75 8.11 -33.06 3.28
C ARG A 75 8.10 -31.76 2.50
N ASP A 76 8.73 -30.71 3.03
CA ASP A 76 8.86 -29.44 2.32
C ASP A 76 9.75 -29.57 1.07
N LYS A 77 10.90 -30.26 1.18
CA LYS A 77 11.77 -30.57 0.04
C LYS A 77 11.06 -31.40 -1.03
N ALA A 78 10.20 -32.33 -0.64
CA ALA A 78 9.44 -33.14 -1.60
C ALA A 78 8.34 -32.34 -2.34
N ASP A 79 7.87 -31.24 -1.75
CA ASP A 79 6.92 -30.29 -2.37
C ASP A 79 7.65 -29.24 -3.23
N ASP A 80 8.98 -29.23 -3.19
CA ASP A 80 9.85 -28.35 -3.97
C ASP A 80 10.03 -28.90 -5.39
N ASN A 81 9.15 -28.51 -6.31
CA ASN A 81 9.24 -28.88 -7.73
C ASN A 81 10.36 -28.14 -8.49
N ASP A 82 11.09 -27.23 -7.85
CA ASP A 82 12.23 -26.54 -8.45
C ASP A 82 13.45 -27.48 -8.42
N GLY A 83 13.60 -28.27 -9.47
CA GLY A 83 14.67 -29.26 -9.65
C GLY A 83 16.05 -28.61 -9.83
N GLU A 84 16.69 -28.26 -8.72
CA GLU A 84 18.14 -28.17 -8.64
C GLU A 84 18.63 -28.90 -7.37
N ASP A 85 19.64 -29.75 -7.55
CA ASP A 85 20.40 -30.43 -6.49
C ASP A 85 21.00 -29.37 -5.54
N SER A 86 20.21 -28.95 -4.56
CA SER A 86 20.76 -28.26 -3.40
C SER A 86 21.69 -29.23 -2.68
N PRO A 87 22.93 -28.83 -2.34
CA PRO A 87 23.86 -29.72 -1.66
C PRO A 87 23.19 -30.29 -0.42
N VAL A 88 23.31 -31.61 -0.26
CA VAL A 88 22.80 -32.33 0.92
C VAL A 88 23.58 -31.82 2.14
N VAL A 89 23.04 -30.81 2.82
CA VAL A 89 23.62 -30.29 4.06
C VAL A 89 23.13 -31.15 5.22
N THR A 90 24.10 -31.60 5.99
CA THR A 90 24.07 -32.58 7.09
C THR A 90 23.46 -32.08 8.40
N ASP A 91 22.82 -30.90 8.42
CA ASP A 91 22.24 -30.35 9.66
C ASP A 91 20.72 -30.19 9.52
N GLU A 92 20.04 -31.34 9.63
CA GLU A 92 18.57 -31.48 9.62
C GLU A 92 17.91 -31.02 10.93
N SER A 93 18.71 -30.53 11.90
CA SER A 93 18.25 -30.17 13.23
C SER A 93 17.57 -28.80 13.29
N ASP A 94 18.13 -27.77 12.63
CA ASP A 94 17.60 -26.40 12.72
C ASP A 94 16.65 -26.07 11.57
N LYS A 95 15.36 -26.28 11.86
CA LYS A 95 14.22 -25.98 10.98
C LYS A 95 14.17 -24.51 10.55
N PHE A 96 14.49 -23.56 11.43
CA PHE A 96 14.51 -22.14 11.07
C PHE A 96 15.68 -21.81 10.16
N ALA A 97 16.85 -22.39 10.41
CA ALA A 97 17.99 -22.19 9.53
C ALA A 97 17.69 -22.69 8.10
N TYR A 98 16.94 -23.77 7.95
CA TYR A 98 16.44 -24.22 6.64
C TYR A 98 15.52 -23.17 5.98
N VAL A 99 14.51 -22.68 6.70
CA VAL A 99 13.56 -21.66 6.21
C VAL A 99 14.29 -20.39 5.76
N VAL A 100 15.21 -19.88 6.58
CA VAL A 100 16.01 -18.68 6.27
C VAL A 100 16.87 -18.88 5.03
N ARG A 101 17.55 -20.02 4.90
CA ARG A 101 18.33 -20.33 3.68
C ARG A 101 17.45 -20.39 2.44
N LYS A 102 16.26 -20.98 2.54
CA LYS A 102 15.34 -21.09 1.40
C LYS A 102 14.78 -19.72 0.98
N LEU A 103 14.41 -18.87 1.93
CA LEU A 103 13.99 -17.50 1.62
C LEU A 103 15.11 -16.70 0.94
N ALA A 104 16.35 -16.84 1.43
CA ALA A 104 17.52 -16.23 0.82
C ALA A 104 17.76 -16.73 -0.62
N SER A 105 17.67 -18.04 -0.86
CA SER A 105 17.88 -18.61 -2.21
C SER A 105 16.77 -18.24 -3.19
N CYS A 106 15.54 -18.03 -2.71
CA CYS A 106 14.44 -17.46 -3.51
C CYS A 106 14.57 -15.94 -3.74
N GLY A 107 15.56 -15.30 -3.12
CA GLY A 107 15.93 -13.91 -3.36
C GLY A 107 15.27 -12.88 -2.43
N TRP A 108 14.56 -13.29 -1.37
CA TRP A 108 13.96 -12.32 -0.43
C TRP A 108 14.99 -11.41 0.24
N PHE A 109 16.20 -11.91 0.45
CA PHE A 109 17.31 -11.16 1.03
C PHE A 109 18.64 -11.85 0.72
N GLN A 110 19.74 -11.13 0.95
CA GLN A 110 21.10 -11.66 0.87
C GLN A 110 21.70 -11.75 2.27
N ILE A 111 22.47 -12.81 2.51
CA ILE A 111 23.26 -12.96 3.73
C ILE A 111 24.71 -12.69 3.36
N ILE A 112 25.30 -11.63 3.90
CA ILE A 112 26.67 -11.22 3.65
C ILE A 112 27.46 -11.35 4.94
N LYS A 113 28.61 -12.02 4.87
CA LYS A 113 29.52 -12.14 6.01
C LYS A 113 30.49 -10.97 6.04
N ASP A 114 30.53 -10.23 7.15
CA ASP A 114 31.52 -9.18 7.37
C ASP A 114 32.91 -9.79 7.55
N PHE A 115 33.89 -9.31 6.78
CA PHE A 115 35.25 -9.86 6.80
C PHE A 115 36.02 -9.53 8.09
N LYS A 116 35.66 -8.45 8.79
CA LYS A 116 36.32 -7.97 10.01
C LYS A 116 35.70 -8.59 11.26
N THR A 117 34.38 -8.51 11.41
CA THR A 117 33.68 -9.00 12.60
C THR A 117 33.34 -10.50 12.50
N ARG A 118 33.37 -11.06 11.27
CA ARG A 118 32.90 -12.42 10.94
C ARG A 118 31.41 -12.64 11.18
N GLU A 119 30.66 -11.59 11.45
CA GLU A 119 29.21 -11.62 11.63
C GLU A 119 28.51 -11.78 10.27
N GLU A 120 27.31 -12.35 10.30
CA GLU A 120 26.47 -12.49 9.12
C GLU A 120 25.35 -11.46 9.18
N LEU A 121 25.31 -10.57 8.18
CA LEU A 121 24.33 -9.50 8.03
C LEU A 121 23.31 -9.83 6.94
N ILE A 122 22.07 -9.41 7.14
CA ILE A 122 20.97 -9.57 6.19
C ILE A 122 20.72 -8.24 5.47
N PHE A 123 20.75 -8.28 4.14
CA PHE A 123 20.45 -7.13 3.30
C PHE A 123 19.24 -7.42 2.40
N LEU A 124 18.26 -6.53 2.41
CA LEU A 124 17.05 -6.67 1.62
C LEU A 124 17.12 -5.84 0.34
N PRO A 125 16.80 -6.43 -0.82
CA PRO A 125 16.61 -5.64 -2.04
C PRO A 125 15.36 -4.77 -1.94
N PRO A 126 15.29 -3.63 -2.67
CA PRO A 126 14.18 -2.67 -2.54
C PRO A 126 12.78 -3.25 -2.80
N TYR A 127 12.66 -4.21 -3.73
CA TYR A 127 11.38 -4.87 -3.99
C TYR A 127 10.91 -5.71 -2.80
N ALA A 128 11.83 -6.37 -2.09
CA ALA A 128 11.50 -7.23 -0.97
C ALA A 128 11.02 -6.39 0.22
N ILE A 129 11.64 -5.23 0.46
CA ILE A 129 11.18 -4.29 1.50
C ILE A 129 9.72 -3.87 1.24
N LYS A 130 9.39 -3.45 0.01
CA LYS A 130 8.02 -3.06 -0.37
C LYS A 130 7.03 -4.23 -0.23
N LEU A 131 7.42 -5.43 -0.65
CA LEU A 131 6.57 -6.61 -0.52
C LEU A 131 6.36 -7.02 0.93
N LEU A 132 7.38 -6.94 1.78
CA LEU A 132 7.27 -7.20 3.21
C LEU A 132 6.34 -6.20 3.91
N GLU A 133 6.39 -4.93 3.51
CA GLU A 133 5.46 -3.92 3.99
C GLU A 133 4.02 -4.27 3.62
N VAL A 134 3.76 -4.65 2.36
CA VAL A 134 2.44 -5.12 1.92
C VAL A 134 2.00 -6.37 2.68
N ILE A 135 2.86 -7.39 2.82
CA ILE A 135 2.53 -8.61 3.58
C ILE A 135 2.18 -8.26 5.03
N ARG A 136 2.94 -7.37 5.66
CA ARG A 136 2.63 -6.90 7.01
C ARG A 136 1.30 -6.18 7.05
N ASP A 137 1.03 -5.28 6.11
CA ASP A 137 -0.23 -4.50 6.07
C ASP A 137 -1.45 -5.41 5.86
N LEU A 138 -1.30 -6.50 5.10
CA LEU A 138 -2.37 -7.49 4.90
C LEU A 138 -2.68 -8.32 6.15
N VAL A 139 -1.70 -8.49 7.05
CA VAL A 139 -1.86 -9.27 8.30
C VAL A 139 -2.19 -8.38 9.49
N SER A 140 -1.70 -7.14 9.48
CA SER A 140 -1.96 -6.15 10.49
C SER A 140 -3.42 -5.68 10.40
N ARG A 141 -4.12 -5.67 11.54
CA ARG A 141 -5.45 -5.04 11.65
C ARG A 141 -5.35 -3.53 11.93
N ASP A 142 -4.16 -3.05 12.26
CA ASP A 142 -3.90 -1.64 12.56
C ASP A 142 -3.70 -0.87 11.25
N THR A 143 -4.79 -0.47 10.62
CA THR A 143 -4.75 0.48 9.50
C THR A 143 -4.96 1.89 10.03
N THR A 144 -3.92 2.73 9.95
CA THR A 144 -4.06 4.16 10.25
C THR A 144 -4.74 4.86 9.09
N TYR A 145 -5.93 5.41 9.33
CA TYR A 145 -6.62 6.24 8.36
C TYR A 145 -5.85 7.55 8.11
N ILE A 146 -5.63 7.90 6.85
CA ILE A 146 -4.97 9.15 6.46
C ILE A 146 -6.05 10.13 5.97
N PRO A 147 -6.28 11.26 6.67
CA PRO A 147 -7.36 12.20 6.36
C PRO A 147 -7.00 13.14 5.20
N LEU A 148 -6.98 12.60 3.98
CA LEU A 148 -6.53 13.29 2.77
C LEU A 148 -7.45 14.44 2.35
N VAL A 149 -8.75 14.39 2.66
CA VAL A 149 -9.70 15.46 2.32
C VAL A 149 -9.44 16.68 3.20
N HIS A 150 -9.38 16.48 4.52
CA HIS A 150 -9.09 17.50 5.51
C HIS A 150 -7.69 18.07 5.32
N GLN A 151 -6.69 17.23 5.03
CA GLN A 151 -5.33 17.68 4.72
C GLN A 151 -5.33 18.61 3.51
N THR A 152 -5.96 18.19 2.40
CA THR A 152 -6.05 19.01 1.19
C THR A 152 -6.75 20.34 1.45
N TYR A 153 -7.88 20.32 2.19
CA TYR A 153 -8.56 21.54 2.59
C TYR A 153 -7.66 22.46 3.44
N SER A 154 -6.96 21.89 4.43
CA SER A 154 -6.13 22.64 5.36
C SER A 154 -4.96 23.34 4.65
N GLU A 155 -4.26 22.61 3.78
CA GLU A 155 -3.16 23.15 2.98
C GLU A 155 -3.67 24.26 2.04
N LEU A 156 -4.71 23.99 1.24
CA LEU A 156 -5.25 25.00 0.31
C LEU A 156 -5.82 26.23 1.03
N SER A 157 -6.44 26.05 2.20
CA SER A 157 -6.99 27.16 2.98
C SER A 157 -5.92 28.04 3.62
N LEU A 158 -4.75 27.48 3.92
CA LEU A 158 -3.60 28.25 4.39
C LEU A 158 -3.06 29.11 3.23
N GLU A 159 -2.83 28.46 2.08
CA GLU A 159 -2.29 29.13 0.89
C GLU A 159 -3.23 30.18 0.30
N ASP A 160 -4.55 29.98 0.44
CA ASP A 160 -5.54 30.97 -0.01
C ASP A 160 -5.51 32.25 0.85
N LYS A 161 -5.00 32.17 2.08
CA LYS A 161 -4.87 33.33 2.99
C LYS A 161 -3.53 34.03 2.86
N GLU A 162 -2.45 33.25 2.87
CA GLU A 162 -1.09 33.79 2.86
C GLU A 162 -0.64 34.16 1.45
N GLU A 163 -1.15 33.44 0.44
CA GLU A 163 -0.72 33.53 -0.95
C GLU A 163 0.81 33.57 -1.04
N ASP A 164 1.52 32.56 -0.54
CA ASP A 164 2.98 32.60 -0.40
C ASP A 164 3.72 31.85 -1.53
N GLU A 165 4.95 31.39 -1.31
CA GLU A 165 5.77 30.66 -2.29
C GLU A 165 5.40 29.17 -2.44
N TYR A 166 4.58 28.62 -1.55
CA TYR A 166 4.21 27.21 -1.47
C TYR A 166 2.89 26.88 -2.16
N MET A 167 2.16 27.87 -2.70
CA MET A 167 0.87 27.65 -3.38
C MET A 167 0.90 26.53 -4.44
N TYR A 168 1.91 26.49 -5.32
CA TYR A 168 2.04 25.43 -6.32
C TYR A 168 2.33 24.07 -5.67
N ARG A 169 3.12 24.05 -4.60
CA ARG A 169 3.41 22.82 -3.86
C ARG A 169 2.14 22.25 -3.24
N SER A 170 1.28 23.09 -2.66
CA SER A 170 -0.02 22.69 -2.12
C SER A 170 -0.99 22.22 -3.21
N LEU A 171 -0.96 22.83 -4.40
CA LEU A 171 -1.70 22.32 -5.57
C LEU A 171 -1.19 20.93 -6.02
N ALA A 172 0.13 20.73 -6.07
CA ALA A 172 0.73 19.44 -6.41
C ALA A 172 0.42 18.37 -5.36
N ASN A 173 0.43 18.71 -4.06
CA ASN A 173 -0.03 17.83 -3.00
C ASN A 173 -1.52 17.49 -3.15
N ALA A 174 -2.37 18.47 -3.47
CA ALA A 174 -3.79 18.22 -3.72
C ALA A 174 -4.01 17.27 -4.91
N MET A 175 -3.19 17.35 -5.96
CA MET A 175 -3.20 16.36 -7.05
C MET A 175 -2.84 14.95 -6.54
N HIS A 176 -1.76 14.82 -5.77
CA HIS A 176 -1.36 13.53 -5.23
C HIS A 176 -2.43 12.94 -4.29
N ASN A 177 -2.98 13.76 -3.40
CA ASN A 177 -4.04 13.36 -2.47
C ASN A 177 -5.30 12.93 -3.22
N THR A 178 -5.66 13.62 -4.32
CA THR A 178 -6.83 13.25 -5.13
C THR A 178 -6.65 11.94 -5.91
N GLU A 179 -5.42 11.57 -6.31
CA GLU A 179 -5.12 10.24 -6.86
C GLU A 179 -5.31 9.14 -5.80
N GLN A 180 -4.74 9.33 -4.61
CA GLN A 180 -4.89 8.39 -3.50
C GLN A 180 -6.34 8.27 -3.03
N LEU A 181 -7.06 9.39 -2.92
CA LEU A 181 -8.48 9.41 -2.54
C LEU A 181 -9.36 8.59 -3.51
N GLN A 182 -9.11 8.69 -4.81
CA GLN A 182 -9.87 7.89 -5.80
C GLN A 182 -9.68 6.39 -5.55
N LEU A 183 -8.44 5.96 -5.31
CA LEU A 183 -8.14 4.58 -5.01
C LEU A 183 -8.81 4.14 -3.70
N SER A 184 -8.70 4.94 -2.64
CA SER A 184 -9.30 4.64 -1.33
C SER A 184 -10.83 4.51 -1.40
N VAL A 185 -11.50 5.41 -2.12
CA VAL A 185 -12.96 5.37 -2.32
C VAL A 185 -13.37 4.14 -3.15
N THR A 186 -12.58 3.81 -4.18
CA THR A 186 -12.79 2.61 -5.00
C THR A 186 -12.63 1.34 -4.15
N LEU A 187 -11.58 1.25 -3.34
CA LEU A 187 -11.32 0.14 -2.42
C LEU A 187 -12.44 -0.01 -1.39
N LEU A 188 -12.92 1.08 -0.81
CA LEU A 188 -14.05 1.06 0.12
C LEU A 188 -15.31 0.49 -0.54
N HIS A 189 -15.66 0.99 -1.73
CA HIS A 189 -16.81 0.48 -2.48
C HIS A 189 -16.69 -1.03 -2.74
N HIS A 190 -15.56 -1.47 -3.29
CA HIS A 190 -15.32 -2.89 -3.56
C HIS A 190 -15.37 -3.73 -2.28
N SER A 191 -14.83 -3.23 -1.17
CA SER A 191 -14.82 -3.94 0.11
C SER A 191 -16.24 -4.19 0.59
N ILE A 192 -17.11 -3.17 0.61
CA ILE A 192 -18.51 -3.32 1.03
C ILE A 192 -19.26 -4.28 0.10
N VAL A 193 -19.05 -4.19 -1.22
CA VAL A 193 -19.69 -5.10 -2.19
C VAL A 193 -19.24 -6.55 -1.97
N VAL A 194 -17.95 -6.80 -1.74
CA VAL A 194 -17.42 -8.14 -1.47
C VAL A 194 -18.02 -8.72 -0.19
N TYR A 195 -18.08 -7.94 0.89
CA TYR A 195 -18.72 -8.38 2.13
C TYR A 195 -20.23 -8.64 1.94
N SER A 196 -20.92 -7.81 1.15
CA SER A 196 -22.34 -8.02 0.82
C SER A 196 -22.57 -9.35 0.10
N HIS A 197 -21.74 -9.67 -0.89
CA HIS A 197 -21.84 -10.95 -1.59
C HIS A 197 -21.50 -12.14 -0.70
N ARG A 198 -20.53 -12.02 0.21
CA ARG A 198 -20.21 -13.07 1.18
C ARG A 198 -21.39 -13.36 2.10
N LEU A 199 -22.06 -12.31 2.57
CA LEU A 199 -23.21 -12.42 3.48
C LEU A 199 -24.36 -13.22 2.87
N VAL A 200 -24.63 -13.08 1.56
CA VAL A 200 -25.68 -13.84 0.85
C VAL A 200 -25.44 -15.36 0.92
N GLY A 201 -24.19 -15.80 1.02
CA GLY A 201 -23.83 -17.22 1.13
C GLY A 201 -23.86 -17.78 2.57
N VAL A 202 -24.11 -16.94 3.57
CA VAL A 202 -24.07 -17.34 4.98
C VAL A 202 -25.42 -17.92 5.42
N ASN A 203 -25.40 -19.16 5.92
CA ASN A 203 -26.62 -19.88 6.33
C ASN A 203 -26.88 -19.84 7.85
N SER A 204 -25.97 -19.23 8.62
CA SER A 204 -25.99 -19.21 10.09
C SER A 204 -25.99 -17.77 10.59
N ALA A 205 -26.91 -17.44 11.49
CA ALA A 205 -26.96 -16.12 12.12
C ALA A 205 -25.65 -15.77 12.84
N ASN A 206 -25.00 -16.75 13.50
CA ASN A 206 -23.73 -16.52 14.18
C ASN A 206 -22.61 -16.16 13.19
N ASP A 207 -22.56 -16.83 12.04
CA ASP A 207 -21.55 -16.57 11.02
C ASP A 207 -21.77 -15.19 10.37
N ALA A 208 -23.04 -14.77 10.22
CA ALA A 208 -23.39 -13.46 9.70
C ALA A 208 -22.98 -12.35 10.68
N LEU A 209 -23.20 -12.56 11.98
CA LEU A 209 -22.77 -11.62 13.03
C LEU A 209 -21.25 -11.54 13.12
N HIS A 210 -20.54 -12.67 13.05
CA HIS A 210 -19.08 -12.69 13.03
C HIS A 210 -18.55 -11.90 11.81
N GLN A 211 -19.07 -12.17 10.62
CA GLN A 211 -18.69 -11.44 9.42
C GLN A 211 -18.94 -9.93 9.56
N HIS A 212 -20.05 -9.53 10.18
CA HIS A 212 -20.37 -8.12 10.36
C HIS A 212 -19.46 -7.44 11.39
N PHE A 213 -19.36 -7.99 12.60
CA PHE A 213 -18.67 -7.33 13.72
C PHE A 213 -17.15 -7.54 13.71
N ASP A 214 -16.70 -8.76 13.42
CA ASP A 214 -15.29 -9.12 13.57
C ASP A 214 -14.48 -8.86 12.29
N ASP A 215 -15.13 -8.91 11.12
CA ASP A 215 -14.48 -8.70 9.83
C ASP A 215 -14.82 -7.33 9.21
N PHE A 216 -16.08 -7.12 8.82
CA PHE A 216 -16.48 -5.92 8.10
C PHE A 216 -16.30 -4.64 8.93
N ARG A 217 -16.79 -4.63 10.16
CA ARG A 217 -16.73 -3.45 11.01
C ARG A 217 -15.29 -3.09 11.36
N SER A 218 -14.48 -4.09 11.73
CA SER A 218 -13.09 -3.90 12.14
C SER A 218 -12.14 -3.54 10.99
N GLN A 219 -12.43 -3.98 9.76
CA GLN A 219 -11.53 -3.78 8.60
C GLN A 219 -12.01 -2.71 7.61
N VAL A 220 -13.31 -2.38 7.60
CA VAL A 220 -13.91 -1.50 6.58
C VAL A 220 -14.69 -0.36 7.22
N SER A 221 -15.66 -0.66 8.08
CA SER A 221 -16.56 0.37 8.62
C SER A 221 -15.83 1.38 9.50
N ASP A 222 -15.22 0.90 10.58
CA ASP A 222 -14.58 1.73 11.60
C ASP A 222 -13.27 2.40 11.10
N PRO A 223 -12.35 1.70 10.39
CA PRO A 223 -11.10 2.31 9.96
C PRO A 223 -11.16 3.11 8.66
N ILE A 224 -12.19 2.95 7.81
CA ILE A 224 -12.24 3.60 6.48
C ILE A 224 -13.52 4.42 6.29
N TYR A 225 -14.69 3.77 6.36
CA TYR A 225 -15.96 4.44 6.06
C TYR A 225 -16.30 5.55 7.08
N HIS A 226 -16.18 5.27 8.38
CA HIS A 226 -16.51 6.23 9.43
C HIS A 226 -15.64 7.49 9.41
N PRO A 227 -14.30 7.42 9.25
CA PRO A 227 -13.45 8.59 9.04
C PRO A 227 -13.90 9.50 7.88
N MET A 228 -14.17 8.91 6.71
CA MET A 228 -14.66 9.64 5.52
C MET A 228 -16.03 10.32 5.73
N LYS A 229 -16.80 9.87 6.73
CA LYS A 229 -18.08 10.46 7.12
C LYS A 229 -17.97 11.55 8.18
N THR A 230 -16.95 11.47 9.04
CA THR A 230 -16.90 12.23 10.29
C THR A 230 -15.86 13.35 10.22
N TYR A 231 -14.59 13.06 10.46
CA TYR A 231 -13.54 14.07 10.56
C TYR A 231 -12.81 14.33 9.25
N ASP A 232 -12.85 13.40 8.29
CA ASP A 232 -12.33 13.60 6.92
C ASP A 232 -13.48 13.81 5.92
N SER A 233 -14.55 14.45 6.41
CA SER A 233 -15.86 14.48 5.75
C SER A 233 -15.83 15.13 4.37
N PHE A 234 -16.12 14.34 3.32
CA PHE A 234 -16.36 14.87 1.98
C PHE A 234 -17.46 15.94 1.97
N GLY A 235 -18.53 15.72 2.73
CA GLY A 235 -19.65 16.66 2.83
C GLY A 235 -19.26 18.02 3.43
N LEU A 236 -18.25 18.06 4.30
CA LEU A 236 -17.79 19.30 4.92
C LEU A 236 -16.78 20.05 4.04
N TYR A 237 -15.81 19.34 3.47
CA TYR A 237 -14.62 19.95 2.87
C TYR A 237 -14.66 20.07 1.34
N THR A 238 -15.45 19.25 0.63
CA THR A 238 -15.47 19.26 -0.84
C THR A 238 -15.82 20.63 -1.41
N ARG A 239 -16.88 21.26 -0.89
CA ARG A 239 -17.33 22.56 -1.38
C ARG A 239 -16.29 23.66 -1.10
N PRO A 240 -15.77 23.83 0.14
CA PRO A 240 -14.70 24.80 0.40
C PRO A 240 -13.46 24.62 -0.49
N ILE A 241 -13.00 23.38 -0.70
CA ILE A 241 -11.86 23.08 -1.59
C ILE A 241 -12.15 23.59 -3.01
N VAL A 242 -13.30 23.22 -3.58
CA VAL A 242 -13.69 23.62 -4.94
C VAL A 242 -13.83 25.15 -5.03
N GLU A 243 -14.33 25.81 -3.99
CA GLU A 243 -14.46 27.27 -3.95
C GLU A 243 -13.09 27.98 -3.94
N ILE A 244 -12.10 27.48 -3.18
CA ILE A 244 -10.72 28.00 -3.19
C ILE A 244 -10.11 27.87 -4.58
N LEU A 245 -10.11 26.66 -5.14
CA LEU A 245 -9.49 26.40 -6.44
C LEU A 245 -10.19 27.16 -7.57
N SER A 246 -11.51 27.35 -7.48
CA SER A 246 -12.27 28.18 -8.42
C SER A 246 -11.90 29.65 -8.34
N ARG A 247 -11.54 30.18 -7.16
CA ARG A 247 -11.03 31.55 -7.01
C ARG A 247 -9.65 31.67 -7.65
N TRP A 248 -8.74 30.74 -7.34
CA TRP A 248 -7.39 30.72 -7.91
C TRP A 248 -7.42 30.65 -9.43
N LEU A 249 -8.30 29.81 -10.00
CA LEU A 249 -8.45 29.67 -11.44
C LEU A 249 -8.95 30.94 -12.14
N LYS A 250 -9.76 31.76 -11.45
CA LYS A 250 -10.35 32.99 -11.99
C LYS A 250 -9.44 34.21 -11.84
N ASP A 251 -8.47 34.17 -10.94
CA ASP A 251 -7.51 35.26 -10.74
C ASP A 251 -6.25 35.01 -11.60
N GLU A 252 -6.13 35.75 -12.70
CA GLU A 252 -4.98 35.67 -13.62
C GLU A 252 -3.63 35.91 -12.90
N ARG A 253 -3.60 36.73 -11.84
CA ARG A 253 -2.39 36.96 -11.04
C ARG A 253 -1.99 35.69 -10.31
N ILE A 254 -2.95 34.98 -9.71
CA ILE A 254 -2.69 33.73 -8.99
C ILE A 254 -2.26 32.64 -9.97
N VAL A 255 -2.92 32.51 -11.12
CA VAL A 255 -2.51 31.55 -12.16
C VAL A 255 -1.08 31.82 -12.64
N ALA A 256 -0.73 33.08 -12.92
CA ALA A 256 0.63 33.44 -13.32
C ALA A 256 1.67 33.15 -12.24
N LYS A 257 1.31 33.40 -10.97
CA LYS A 257 2.15 33.08 -9.81
C LYS A 257 2.37 31.58 -9.67
N LEU A 258 1.31 30.78 -9.67
CA LEU A 258 1.38 29.32 -9.65
C LEU A 258 2.24 28.78 -10.81
N ALA A 259 2.08 29.32 -12.02
CA ALA A 259 2.87 28.91 -13.18
C ALA A 259 4.36 29.24 -13.01
N SER A 260 4.68 30.39 -12.41
CA SER A 260 6.07 30.74 -12.10
C SER A 260 6.70 29.79 -11.08
N GLN A 261 5.97 29.43 -10.03
CA GLN A 261 6.41 28.46 -9.02
C GLN A 261 6.53 27.06 -9.59
N ALA A 262 5.58 26.65 -10.45
CA ALA A 262 5.58 25.36 -11.12
C ALA A 262 6.87 25.11 -11.89
N ARG A 263 7.45 26.15 -12.52
CA ARG A 263 8.71 26.06 -13.28
C ARG A 263 9.95 25.90 -12.41
N LEU A 264 9.85 26.22 -11.11
CA LEU A 264 10.92 26.01 -10.14
C LEU A 264 10.88 24.60 -9.54
N ASP A 265 9.77 23.88 -9.70
CA ASP A 265 9.66 22.51 -9.23
C ASP A 265 10.59 21.57 -10.04
N PRO A 266 11.38 20.70 -9.39
CA PRO A 266 12.28 19.77 -10.07
C PRO A 266 11.61 18.90 -11.14
N ALA A 267 10.32 18.59 -11.00
CA ALA A 267 9.57 17.78 -11.97
C ALA A 267 9.26 18.52 -13.28
N ASN A 268 9.41 19.84 -13.30
CA ASN A 268 8.94 20.74 -14.37
C ASN A 268 10.04 21.65 -14.94
N LEU A 269 11.30 21.36 -14.63
CA LEU A 269 12.42 22.16 -15.10
C LEU A 269 12.42 22.26 -16.63
N GLY A 270 12.54 23.49 -17.13
CA GLY A 270 12.58 23.77 -18.56
C GLY A 270 11.23 24.01 -19.23
N LEU A 271 10.10 23.91 -18.51
CA LEU A 271 8.80 24.32 -19.07
C LEU A 271 8.79 25.80 -19.46
N SER A 272 8.14 26.11 -20.59
CA SER A 272 7.84 27.49 -20.97
C SER A 272 6.78 28.09 -20.04
N GLN A 273 6.66 29.43 -20.03
CA GLN A 273 5.62 30.09 -19.24
C GLN A 273 4.19 29.71 -19.70
N SER A 274 4.00 29.46 -21.00
CA SER A 274 2.72 29.02 -21.54
C SER A 274 2.39 27.60 -21.06
N ASP A 275 3.34 26.67 -21.19
CA ASP A 275 3.13 25.27 -20.80
C ASP A 275 2.91 25.13 -19.28
N ALA A 276 3.59 25.95 -18.47
CA ALA A 276 3.38 25.98 -17.03
C ALA A 276 2.00 26.52 -16.65
N THR A 277 1.51 27.53 -17.37
CA THR A 277 0.14 28.04 -17.21
C THR A 277 -0.88 26.95 -17.56
N ASP A 278 -0.70 26.25 -18.68
CA ASP A 278 -1.58 25.16 -19.11
C ASP A 278 -1.54 23.96 -18.15
N LEU A 279 -0.38 23.66 -17.56
CA LEU A 279 -0.25 22.67 -16.49
C LEU A 279 -1.10 23.08 -15.28
N VAL A 280 -0.90 24.30 -14.76
CA VAL A 280 -1.62 24.79 -13.57
C VAL A 280 -3.14 24.78 -13.80
N ILE A 281 -3.61 25.26 -14.94
CA ILE A 281 -5.05 25.26 -15.27
C ILE A 281 -5.60 23.84 -15.30
N ARG A 282 -4.87 22.89 -15.90
CA ARG A 282 -5.28 21.47 -15.91
C ARG A 282 -5.28 20.87 -14.51
N SER A 283 -4.27 21.16 -13.70
CA SER A 283 -4.16 20.70 -12.31
C SER A 283 -5.32 21.20 -11.45
N LEU A 284 -5.64 22.50 -11.52
CA LEU A 284 -6.77 23.09 -10.79
C LEU A 284 -8.09 22.41 -11.17
N ASN A 285 -8.36 22.27 -12.47
CA ASN A 285 -9.59 21.62 -12.95
C ASN A 285 -9.65 20.13 -12.56
N SER A 286 -8.54 19.41 -12.69
CA SER A 286 -8.46 17.99 -12.32
C SER A 286 -8.83 17.77 -10.86
N VAL A 287 -8.22 18.52 -9.94
CA VAL A 287 -8.50 18.41 -8.50
C VAL A 287 -9.98 18.70 -8.21
N MET A 288 -10.53 19.78 -8.77
CA MET A 288 -11.95 20.12 -8.60
C MET A 288 -12.89 19.02 -9.12
N ASP A 289 -12.60 18.45 -10.28
CA ASP A 289 -13.44 17.42 -10.90
C ASP A 289 -13.37 16.10 -10.14
N VAL A 290 -12.20 15.76 -9.58
CA VAL A 290 -12.06 14.58 -8.71
C VAL A 290 -12.92 14.73 -7.46
N PHE A 291 -12.84 15.85 -6.75
CA PHE A 291 -13.63 16.05 -5.53
C PHE A 291 -15.15 16.00 -5.81
N LYS A 292 -15.61 16.61 -6.91
CA LYS A 292 -17.03 16.53 -7.32
C LYS A 292 -17.45 15.09 -7.60
N ARG A 293 -16.63 14.34 -8.35
CA ARG A 293 -16.90 12.94 -8.71
C ARG A 293 -16.92 12.04 -7.48
N ILE A 294 -15.91 12.14 -6.61
CA ILE A 294 -15.82 11.35 -5.39
C ILE A 294 -17.03 11.61 -4.48
N ASN A 295 -17.44 12.88 -4.32
CA ASN A 295 -18.61 13.21 -3.52
C ASN A 295 -19.88 12.50 -4.04
N GLN A 296 -20.06 12.42 -5.36
CA GLN A 296 -21.16 11.65 -5.97
C GLN A 296 -21.00 10.13 -5.78
N SER A 297 -19.79 9.60 -5.92
CA SER A 297 -19.51 8.18 -5.67
C SER A 297 -19.77 7.80 -4.21
N PHE A 298 -19.56 8.72 -3.27
CA PHE A 298 -19.80 8.48 -1.86
C PHE A 298 -21.30 8.27 -1.55
N ASP A 299 -22.20 8.97 -2.26
CA ASP A 299 -23.65 8.73 -2.15
C ASP A 299 -24.02 7.30 -2.56
N GLN A 300 -23.31 6.71 -3.52
CA GLN A 300 -23.50 5.31 -3.90
C GLN A 300 -22.96 4.36 -2.82
N ILE A 301 -21.80 4.67 -2.24
CA ILE A 301 -21.21 3.90 -1.13
C ILE A 301 -22.16 3.87 0.06
N ASP A 302 -22.76 5.01 0.42
CA ASP A 302 -23.74 5.10 1.50
C ASP A 302 -24.92 4.15 1.28
N ARG A 303 -25.44 4.08 0.05
CA ARG A 303 -26.55 3.17 -0.30
C ARG A 303 -26.13 1.71 -0.15
N VAL A 304 -25.00 1.32 -0.74
CA VAL A 304 -24.51 -0.07 -0.66
C VAL A 304 -24.21 -0.47 0.78
N ASN A 305 -23.68 0.44 1.60
CA ASN A 305 -23.45 0.20 3.03
C ASN A 305 -24.76 0.05 3.82
N SER A 306 -25.78 0.84 3.50
CA SER A 306 -27.12 0.71 4.09
C SER A 306 -27.74 -0.64 3.73
N ASP A 307 -27.72 -1.01 2.44
CA ASP A 307 -28.24 -2.29 1.95
C ASP A 307 -27.55 -3.48 2.63
N TYR A 308 -26.22 -3.41 2.79
CA TYR A 308 -25.46 -4.40 3.54
C TYR A 308 -25.92 -4.51 5.00
N THR A 309 -26.05 -3.37 5.68
CA THR A 309 -26.42 -3.33 7.10
C THR A 309 -27.84 -3.85 7.32
N GLU A 310 -28.78 -3.53 6.41
CA GLU A 310 -30.14 -4.08 6.43
C GLU A 310 -30.14 -5.60 6.21
N ALA A 311 -29.31 -6.10 5.30
CA ALA A 311 -29.22 -7.54 5.02
C ALA A 311 -28.71 -8.34 6.24
N VAL A 312 -27.82 -7.79 7.05
CA VAL A 312 -27.33 -8.41 8.29
C VAL A 312 -28.45 -8.55 9.34
N GLN A 313 -29.45 -7.67 9.31
CA GLN A 313 -30.53 -7.61 10.29
C GLN A 313 -31.72 -8.51 9.96
N ARG A 314 -31.77 -9.08 8.74
CA ARG A 314 -32.85 -9.97 8.28
C ARG A 314 -32.52 -11.43 8.56
#